data_AF-A0A3M0IVC8-F1
#
_entry.id   AF-A0A3M0IVC8-F1
#
_cell.length_a   1.000
_cell.length_b   1.000
_cell.length_c   1.000
_cell.angle_alpha   90.00
_cell.angle_beta   90.00
_cell.angle_gamma   90.00
#
_symmetry.space_group_name_H-M   'P 1'
#
loop_
_entity.id
_entity.type
_entity.pdbx_description
1 polymer ?
#
loop_
_entity_poly.entity_id
_entity_poly.type
_entity_poly.pdbx_seq_one_letter_code
_entity_poly.pdbx_strand_id
1 'polypeptide(L)'
;MLNRHLKCHSEVKRHRCPYCGKGFNDTFDLKRHVRTHTGVRPYKCSLCDKAFTQRCSLESHLRKIHGVAQRYGYKERRAKLYVCEECGGTADSQDAHLAHLRQRHPHSPLLAKLARKAAAAPAPRPGPAPPRPAPPP
;
A
#
# COMPACT_ATOMS: atom_id res chain seq x y z
N MET A 1 -1.61 15.29 1.65
CA MET A 1 -0.75 14.52 0.70
C MET A 1 0.72 15.01 0.71
N LEU A 2 1.24 15.53 1.82
CA LEU A 2 2.59 16.13 1.86
C LEU A 2 3.72 15.08 1.88
N ASN A 3 3.50 13.95 2.57
CA ASN A 3 4.53 12.93 2.78
C ASN A 3 5.03 12.26 1.48
N ARG A 4 4.16 12.13 0.46
CA ARG A 4 4.54 11.57 -0.85
C ARG A 4 5.34 12.56 -1.70
N HIS A 5 5.00 13.85 -1.61
CA HIS A 5 5.76 14.91 -2.28
C HIS A 5 7.16 15.05 -1.67
N LEU A 6 7.27 15.05 -0.34
CA LEU A 6 8.55 15.15 0.38
C LEU A 6 9.49 13.97 0.09
N LYS A 7 8.97 12.76 -0.14
CA LYS A 7 9.78 11.60 -0.58
C LYS A 7 10.45 11.81 -1.94
N CYS A 8 9.94 12.69 -2.78
CA CYS A 8 10.57 13.02 -4.06
C CYS A 8 11.81 13.88 -3.89
N HIS A 9 11.86 14.69 -2.83
CA HIS A 9 13.01 15.53 -2.47
C HIS A 9 14.09 14.77 -1.68
N SER A 10 13.75 13.61 -1.11
CA SER A 10 14.72 12.73 -0.45
C SER A 10 15.41 11.86 -1.50
N GLU A 11 16.72 12.02 -1.67
CA GLU A 11 17.54 11.17 -2.56
C GLU A 11 17.64 9.70 -2.11
N VAL A 12 17.05 9.35 -0.96
CA VAL A 12 17.01 7.99 -0.45
C VAL A 12 15.95 7.17 -1.18
N LYS A 13 16.31 6.65 -2.36
CA LYS A 13 15.56 5.61 -3.08
C LYS A 13 15.66 4.28 -2.34
N ARG A 14 14.70 4.02 -1.45
CA ARG A 14 14.68 2.85 -0.55
C ARG A 14 14.43 1.52 -1.25
N HIS A 15 13.85 1.54 -2.45
CA HIS A 15 13.39 0.32 -3.14
C HIS A 15 14.14 0.13 -4.46
N ARG A 16 15.04 -0.85 -4.54
CA ARG A 16 15.81 -1.14 -5.76
C ARG A 16 15.21 -2.29 -6.56
N CYS A 17 15.31 -2.19 -7.87
CA CYS A 17 14.94 -3.25 -8.79
C CYS A 17 15.93 -4.42 -8.71
N PRO A 18 15.46 -5.67 -8.52
CA PRO A 18 16.35 -6.83 -8.47
C PRO A 18 16.96 -7.17 -9.84
N TYR A 19 16.37 -6.73 -10.94
CA TYR A 19 16.84 -7.06 -12.30
C TYR A 19 17.86 -6.05 -12.85
N CYS A 20 17.76 -4.77 -12.47
CA CYS A 20 18.61 -3.72 -13.03
C CYS A 20 19.14 -2.70 -12.01
N GLY A 21 18.95 -2.94 -10.71
CA GLY A 21 19.45 -2.09 -9.63
C GLY A 21 18.79 -0.71 -9.50
N LYS A 22 17.90 -0.32 -10.42
CA LYS A 22 17.27 1.01 -10.44
C LYS A 22 16.47 1.28 -9.17
N GLY A 23 16.70 2.43 -8.54
CA GLY A 23 16.06 2.84 -7.30
C GLY A 23 14.74 3.59 -7.48
N PHE A 24 13.78 3.33 -6.59
CA PHE A 24 12.45 3.90 -6.54
C PHE A 24 12.13 4.38 -5.11
N ASN A 25 11.28 5.40 -5.00
CA ASN A 25 10.89 6.02 -3.72
C ASN A 25 9.72 5.29 -3.05
N ASP A 26 8.89 4.60 -3.83
CA ASP A 26 7.74 3.83 -3.36
C ASP A 26 7.74 2.41 -3.93
N THR A 27 7.23 1.46 -3.14
CA THR A 27 7.10 0.05 -3.53
C THR A 27 6.16 -0.15 -4.72
N PHE A 28 5.17 0.72 -4.89
CA PHE A 28 4.24 0.68 -6.01
C PHE A 28 4.96 0.94 -7.34
N ASP A 29 5.82 1.96 -7.38
CA ASP A 29 6.59 2.30 -8.59
C ASP A 29 7.61 1.21 -8.92
N LEU A 30 8.27 0.65 -7.91
CA LEU A 30 9.14 -0.52 -8.10
C LEU A 30 8.36 -1.70 -8.69
N LYS A 31 7.19 -2.04 -8.13
CA LYS A 31 6.38 -3.16 -8.61
C LYS A 31 5.88 -2.94 -10.04
N ARG A 32 5.52 -1.69 -10.40
CA ARG A 32 5.18 -1.33 -11.78
C ARG A 32 6.38 -1.49 -12.70
N HIS A 33 7.56 -1.05 -12.28
CA HIS A 33 8.79 -1.19 -13.04
C HIS A 33 9.18 -2.67 -13.25
N VAL A 34 9.09 -3.52 -12.22
CA VAL A 34 9.43 -4.95 -12.36
C VAL A 34 8.62 -5.64 -13.47
N ARG A 35 7.39 -5.20 -13.74
CA ARG A 35 6.58 -5.74 -14.87
C ARG A 35 7.23 -5.54 -16.23
N THR A 36 8.15 -4.58 -16.39
CA THR A 36 8.88 -4.39 -17.64
C THR A 36 9.93 -5.49 -17.85
N HIS A 37 10.43 -6.09 -16.78
CA HIS A 37 11.36 -7.22 -16.84
C HIS A 37 10.64 -8.54 -17.01
N THR A 38 9.54 -8.74 -16.28
CA THR A 38 8.80 -10.02 -16.31
C THR A 38 7.82 -10.12 -17.47
N GLY A 39 7.62 -9.05 -18.25
CA GLY A 39 6.65 -9.01 -19.35
C GLY A 39 5.18 -9.17 -18.92
N VAL A 40 4.89 -9.11 -17.61
CA VAL A 40 3.53 -9.34 -17.09
C VAL A 40 2.62 -8.15 -17.45
N ARG A 41 1.53 -8.44 -18.16
CA ARG A 41 0.54 -7.45 -18.62
C ARG A 41 -0.81 -7.72 -17.96
N PRO A 42 -1.04 -7.22 -16.72
CA PRO A 42 -2.23 -7.57 -15.95
C PRO A 42 -3.51 -6.87 -16.45
N TYR A 43 -3.39 -5.86 -17.31
CA TYR A 43 -4.52 -5.08 -17.81
C TYR A 43 -4.88 -5.54 -19.22
N LYS A 44 -5.79 -6.51 -19.35
CA LYS A 44 -6.27 -7.02 -20.63
C LYS A 44 -7.47 -6.21 -21.15
N CYS A 45 -7.46 -5.89 -22.43
CA CYS A 45 -8.66 -5.35 -23.07
C CYS A 45 -9.75 -6.43 -23.08
N SER A 46 -11.00 -6.06 -22.79
CA SER A 46 -12.14 -7.00 -22.87
C SER A 46 -12.71 -7.12 -24.28
N LEU A 47 -12.26 -6.26 -25.20
CA LEU A 47 -12.78 -6.18 -26.57
C LEU A 47 -11.76 -6.67 -27.62
N CYS A 48 -10.51 -6.91 -27.22
CA CYS A 48 -9.48 -7.50 -28.07
C CYS A 48 -8.39 -8.17 -27.23
N ASP A 49 -7.51 -8.95 -27.87
CA ASP A 49 -6.42 -9.68 -27.19
C ASP A 49 -5.23 -8.80 -26.73
N LYS A 50 -5.36 -7.47 -26.81
CA LYS A 50 -4.30 -6.57 -26.35
C LYS A 50 -4.29 -6.47 -24.82
N ALA A 51 -3.14 -6.82 -24.24
CA ALA A 51 -2.87 -6.58 -22.83
C ALA A 51 -1.93 -5.38 -22.64
N PHE A 52 -1.91 -4.78 -21.46
CA PHE A 52 -1.07 -3.62 -21.12
C PHE A 52 -0.44 -3.80 -19.72
N THR A 53 0.72 -3.17 -19.52
CA THR A 53 1.44 -3.19 -18.24
C THR A 53 0.88 -2.17 -17.24
N GLN A 54 0.14 -1.17 -17.72
CA GLN A 54 -0.42 -0.07 -16.94
C GLN A 54 -1.90 0.17 -17.26
N ARG A 55 -2.67 0.61 -16.24
CA ARG A 55 -4.11 0.90 -16.36
C ARG A 55 -4.38 2.06 -17.32
N CYS A 56 -3.64 3.17 -17.20
CA CYS A 56 -3.81 4.35 -18.05
C CYS A 56 -3.58 4.05 -19.53
N SER A 57 -2.64 3.15 -19.84
CA SER A 57 -2.40 2.69 -21.21
C SER A 57 -3.60 1.93 -21.77
N LEU A 58 -4.20 1.04 -20.97
CA LEU A 58 -5.42 0.35 -21.39
C LEU A 58 -6.61 1.31 -21.54
N GLU A 59 -6.82 2.21 -20.58
CA GLU A 59 -7.91 3.21 -20.66
C GLU A 59 -7.78 4.09 -21.91
N SER A 60 -6.55 4.52 -22.22
CA SER A 60 -6.27 5.27 -23.45
C SER A 60 -6.53 4.43 -24.70
N HIS A 61 -6.14 3.15 -24.69
CA HIS A 61 -6.42 2.22 -25.78
C HIS A 61 -7.92 2.05 -26.01
N LEU A 62 -8.69 1.80 -24.95
CA LEU A 62 -10.13 1.61 -25.05
C LEU A 62 -10.84 2.85 -25.56
N ARG A 63 -10.47 4.03 -25.05
CA ARG A 63 -11.05 5.28 -25.50
C ARG A 63 -10.74 5.55 -26.97
N LYS A 64 -9.51 5.30 -27.41
CA LYS A 64 -9.06 5.61 -28.77
C LYS A 64 -9.46 4.57 -29.82
N ILE A 65 -9.47 3.29 -29.47
CA ILE A 65 -9.67 2.18 -30.42
C ILE A 65 -11.10 1.66 -30.38
N HIS A 66 -11.70 1.61 -29.19
CA HIS A 66 -13.02 1.02 -29.01
C HIS A 66 -14.11 2.05 -28.67
N GLY A 67 -13.75 3.31 -28.42
CA GLY A 67 -14.70 4.35 -28.01
C GLY A 67 -15.34 4.10 -26.63
N VAL A 68 -14.84 3.14 -25.84
CA VAL A 68 -15.42 2.77 -24.54
C VAL A 68 -14.50 3.13 -23.38
N ALA A 69 -15.08 3.26 -22.20
CA ALA A 69 -14.33 3.38 -20.95
C ALA A 69 -14.46 2.08 -20.14
N GLN A 70 -13.35 1.34 -19.97
CA GLN A 70 -13.34 0.20 -19.06
C GLN A 70 -12.97 0.65 -17.65
N ARG A 71 -13.88 0.44 -16.71
CA ARG A 71 -13.61 0.65 -15.29
C ARG A 71 -12.79 -0.52 -14.76
N TYR A 72 -11.46 -0.44 -14.87
CA TYR A 72 -10.58 -1.29 -14.06
C TYR A 72 -10.69 -0.85 -12.60
N GLY A 73 -11.67 -1.42 -11.91
CA GLY A 73 -11.96 -1.16 -10.51
C GLY A 73 -10.76 -1.49 -9.63
N TYR A 74 -10.45 -0.57 -8.71
CA TYR A 74 -9.83 -0.96 -7.45
C TYR A 74 -10.75 -2.05 -6.89
N LYS A 75 -10.24 -3.28 -6.71
CA LYS A 75 -11.00 -4.43 -6.19
C LYS A 75 -12.06 -3.89 -5.24
N GLU A 76 -13.32 -4.02 -5.61
CA GLU A 76 -14.43 -3.48 -4.85
C GLU A 76 -14.18 -3.90 -3.41
N ARG A 77 -13.88 -2.92 -2.55
CA ARG A 77 -13.67 -3.19 -1.14
C ARG A 77 -15.07 -3.55 -0.70
N ARG A 78 -15.42 -4.84 -0.76
CA ARG A 78 -16.70 -5.38 -0.30
C ARG A 78 -17.02 -4.61 0.96
N ALA A 79 -18.10 -3.81 0.93
CA ALA A 79 -18.43 -2.88 1.99
C ALA A 79 -18.41 -3.68 3.29
N LYS A 80 -17.31 -3.56 4.03
CA LYS A 80 -17.06 -4.42 5.17
C LYS A 80 -17.76 -3.74 6.32
N LEU A 81 -19.00 -4.15 6.54
CA LEU A 81 -19.73 -3.72 7.70
C LEU A 81 -19.05 -4.31 8.93
N TYR A 82 -18.69 -3.45 9.86
CA TYR A 82 -18.12 -3.83 11.14
C TYR A 82 -19.25 -3.96 12.14
N VAL A 83 -19.49 -5.17 12.61
CA VAL A 83 -20.53 -5.46 13.61
C VAL A 83 -19.89 -5.57 14.98
N CYS A 84 -20.46 -4.90 15.97
CA CYS A 84 -20.09 -5.03 17.37
C CYS A 84 -20.77 -6.26 17.96
N GLU A 85 -19.99 -7.20 18.46
CA GLU A 85 -20.50 -8.47 19.01
C GLU A 85 -21.16 -8.30 20.38
N GLU A 86 -20.92 -7.20 21.10
CA GLU A 86 -21.47 -6.99 22.45
C GLU A 86 -22.83 -6.27 22.44
N CYS A 87 -23.15 -5.51 21.38
CA CYS A 87 -24.41 -4.74 21.31
C CYS A 87 -25.12 -4.81 19.95
N GLY A 88 -24.55 -5.50 18.96
CA GLY A 88 -25.14 -5.62 17.61
C GLY A 88 -25.01 -4.36 16.74
N GLY A 89 -24.36 -3.30 17.23
CA GLY A 89 -24.17 -2.06 16.48
C GLY A 89 -23.33 -2.26 15.21
N THR A 90 -23.72 -1.62 14.11
CA THR A 90 -23.04 -1.74 12.81
C THR A 90 -22.36 -0.44 12.40
N ALA A 91 -21.15 -0.50 11.87
CA ALA A 91 -20.39 0.65 11.37
C ALA A 91 -19.85 0.40 9.96
N ASP A 92 -19.88 1.42 9.11
CA ASP A 92 -19.38 1.36 7.72
C ASP A 92 -17.84 1.42 7.63
N SER A 93 -17.17 1.79 8.72
CA SER A 93 -15.72 1.94 8.81
C SER A 93 -15.15 1.34 10.10
N GLN A 94 -13.93 0.80 10.00
CA GLN A 94 -13.21 0.25 11.15
C GLN A 94 -12.95 1.31 12.23
N ASP A 95 -12.71 2.56 11.83
CA ASP A 95 -12.43 3.66 12.75
C ASP A 95 -13.67 4.00 13.59
N ALA A 96 -14.84 4.10 12.94
CA ALA A 96 -16.11 4.32 13.61
C ALA A 96 -16.46 3.17 14.58
N HIS A 97 -16.20 1.91 14.19
CA HIS A 97 -16.37 0.76 15.09
C HIS A 97 -15.46 0.84 16.32
N LEU A 98 -14.19 1.20 16.13
CA LEU A 98 -13.23 1.34 17.25
C LEU A 98 -13.58 2.52 18.16
N ALA A 99 -14.07 3.63 17.61
CA ALA A 99 -14.56 4.76 18.39
C ALA A 99 -15.78 4.37 19.24
N HIS A 100 -16.73 3.63 18.66
CA HIS A 100 -17.86 3.05 19.38
C HIS A 100 -17.39 2.16 20.54
N LEU A 101 -16.48 1.21 20.29
CA LEU A 101 -15.95 0.32 21.32
C LEU A 101 -15.26 1.11 22.44
N ARG A 102 -14.44 2.13 22.12
CA ARG A 102 -13.76 2.94 23.15
C ARG A 102 -14.74 3.69 24.06
N GLN A 103 -15.87 4.14 23.52
CA GLN A 103 -16.85 4.92 24.27
C GLN A 103 -17.84 4.06 25.06
N ARG A 104 -18.26 2.91 24.50
CA ARG A 104 -19.35 2.09 25.06
C ARG A 104 -18.87 0.78 25.67
N HIS A 105 -17.73 0.27 25.23
CA HIS A 105 -17.15 -1.02 25.61
C HIS A 105 -15.63 -0.91 25.87
N PRO A 106 -15.18 -0.09 26.84
CA PRO A 106 -13.76 0.21 27.05
C PRO A 106 -12.92 -1.02 27.43
N HIS A 107 -13.54 -2.07 27.97
CA HIS A 107 -12.91 -3.35 28.29
C HIS A 107 -13.06 -4.42 27.20
N SER A 108 -13.53 -4.05 26.00
CA SER A 108 -13.76 -5.01 24.92
C SER A 108 -12.47 -5.78 24.57
N PRO A 109 -12.54 -7.11 24.41
CA PRO A 109 -11.38 -7.94 24.08
C PRO A 109 -10.72 -7.54 22.74
N LEU A 110 -11.46 -6.92 21.81
CA LEU A 110 -10.88 -6.39 20.57
C LEU A 110 -9.93 -5.21 20.80
N LEU A 111 -10.28 -4.29 21.72
CA LEU A 111 -9.41 -3.16 22.07
C LEU A 111 -8.13 -3.64 22.77
N ALA A 112 -8.24 -4.61 23.68
CA ALA A 112 -7.08 -5.22 24.34
C ALA A 112 -6.13 -5.92 23.36
N LYS A 113 -6.67 -6.67 22.38
CA LYS A 113 -5.88 -7.31 21.32
C LYS A 113 -5.15 -6.28 20.45
N LEU A 114 -5.78 -5.16 20.13
CA LEU A 114 -5.17 -4.09 19.34
C LEU A 114 -4.07 -3.35 20.11
N ALA A 115 -4.26 -3.08 21.40
CA ALA A 115 -3.24 -2.48 22.26
C ALA A 115 -1.97 -3.35 22.34
N ARG A 116 -2.14 -4.67 22.51
CA ARG A 116 -1.02 -5.63 22.51
C ARG A 116 -0.24 -5.63 21.18
N LYS A 117 -0.95 -5.49 20.06
CA LYS A 117 -0.32 -5.45 18.72
C LYS A 117 0.43 -4.14 18.45
N ALA A 118 -0.02 -3.02 19.01
CA ALA A 118 0.71 -1.75 18.97
C ALA A 118 1.99 -1.78 19.82
N ALA A 119 1.94 -2.45 20.98
CA ALA A 119 3.11 -2.66 21.83
C ALA A 119 4.15 -3.62 21.20
N ALA A 120 3.75 -4.44 20.23
CA ALA A 120 4.64 -5.32 19.46
C ALA A 120 5.32 -4.62 18.26
N ALA A 121 5.40 -3.28 18.26
CA ALA A 121 6.19 -2.55 17.28
C ALA A 121 7.65 -3.05 17.33
N PRO A 122 8.31 -3.28 16.16
CA PRO A 122 9.70 -3.72 16.15
C PRO A 122 10.56 -2.69 16.91
N ALA A 123 11.39 -3.18 17.82
CA ALA A 123 12.33 -2.36 18.58
C ALA A 123 13.07 -1.39 17.64
N PRO A 124 13.32 -0.13 18.06
CA PRO A 124 14.08 0.80 17.25
C PRO A 124 15.40 0.13 16.84
N ARG A 125 15.71 0.18 15.53
CA ARG A 125 16.97 -0.34 15.01
C ARG A 125 18.11 0.30 15.82
N PRO A 126 19.09 -0.47 16.31
CA PRO A 126 20.25 0.13 16.97
C PRO A 126 20.86 1.17 16.02
N GLY A 127 21.13 2.36 16.57
CA GLY A 127 21.76 3.44 15.82
C GLY A 127 23.10 3.00 15.22
N PRO A 128 23.59 3.70 14.18
CA PRO A 128 24.89 3.39 13.61
C PRO A 128 25.96 3.40 14.70
N ALA A 129 26.77 2.34 14.76
CA ALA A 129 27.88 2.24 15.69
C ALA A 129 28.83 3.44 15.49
N PRO A 130 29.38 4.02 16.56
CA PRO A 130 30.33 5.12 16.45
C PRO A 130 31.52 4.68 15.59
N PRO A 131 32.11 5.61 14.79
CA PRO A 131 33.27 5.30 13.97
C PRO A 131 34.40 4.77 14.87
N ARG A 132 35.03 3.68 14.45
CA ARG A 132 36.21 3.15 15.14
C ARG A 132 37.31 4.22 15.13
N PRO A 133 38.01 4.44 16.25
CA PRO A 133 39.15 5.35 16.26
C PRO A 133 40.21 4.87 15.28
N ALA A 134 40.81 5.82 14.56
CA ALA A 134 41.90 5.55 13.64
C ALA A 134 43.08 4.91 14.39
N PRO A 135 43.78 3.92 13.80
CA PRO A 135 44.97 3.37 14.40
C PRO A 135 46.06 4.45 14.50
N PRO A 136 46.88 4.43 15.57
CA PRO A 136 48.03 5.34 15.70
C PRO A 136 49.08 5.06 14.62
N PRO A 137 49.94 6.06 14.32
CA PRO A 137 50.98 5.95 13.28
C PRO A 137 52.02 4.87 13.56
#